data_AF-A0A0S7ZFR6-F1
#
_entry.id   AF-A0A0S7ZFR6-F1
#
_cell.length_a   1.000
_cell.length_b   1.000
_cell.length_c   1.000
_cell.angle_alpha   90.00
_cell.angle_beta   90.00
_cell.angle_gamma   90.00
#
_symmetry.space_group_name_H-M   'P 1'
#
loop_
_entity.id
_entity.type
_entity.pdbx_description
1 polymer ?
#
loop_
_entity_poly.entity_id
_entity_poly.type
_entity_poly.pdbx_seq_one_letter_code
_entity_poly.pdbx_strand_id
1 'polypeptide(L)'
;MVKVEFTGKRPRGVSPDSVKAWVRRTCREAGERGDLRVDIAVTDDTAIRRLNRTYRGIDRTTDVLSFPYDEGPEFVLTGERGGTRHLGEIVISLPRVKVQARRDGRRVRDEFALMVVHGTLHLLGFDHETESDERRMFSLQQDILMGLGIL
;
A
#
# COMPACT_ATOMS: atom_id res chain seq x y z
N MET A 1 1.69 -11.81 12.67
CA MET A 1 1.81 -10.44 13.21
C MET A 1 2.01 -9.48 12.04
N VAL A 2 1.58 -8.21 12.11
CA VAL A 2 1.94 -7.21 11.08
C VAL A 2 2.77 -6.11 11.70
N LYS A 3 3.95 -5.86 11.14
CA LYS A 3 4.83 -4.73 11.44
C LYS A 3 4.71 -3.71 10.32
N VAL A 4 4.62 -2.44 10.69
CA VAL A 4 4.62 -1.34 9.72
C VAL A 4 5.68 -0.35 10.16
N GLU A 5 6.67 -0.12 9.31
CA GLU A 5 7.61 0.99 9.48
C GLU A 5 7.10 2.19 8.68
N PHE A 6 7.19 3.38 9.28
CA PHE A 6 6.57 4.56 8.70
C PHE A 6 7.55 5.73 8.70
N THR A 7 7.77 6.32 7.53
CA THR A 7 8.64 7.49 7.35
C THR A 7 7.83 8.66 6.80
N GLY A 8 8.12 9.88 7.27
CA GLY A 8 7.43 11.10 6.85
C GLY A 8 6.18 11.44 7.68
N LYS A 9 5.44 12.46 7.25
CA LYS A 9 4.33 13.03 8.03
C LYS A 9 2.98 12.41 7.65
N ARG A 10 2.37 11.67 8.59
CA ARG A 10 0.98 11.18 8.46
C ARG A 10 -0.04 12.31 8.30
N PRO A 11 -1.15 12.09 7.57
CA PRO A 11 -2.27 13.02 7.58
C PRO A 11 -2.90 13.12 8.98
N ARG A 12 -3.60 14.23 9.24
CA ARG A 12 -4.38 14.40 10.47
C ARG A 12 -5.45 13.30 10.57
N GLY A 13 -5.59 12.69 11.74
CA GLY A 13 -6.55 11.60 11.97
C GLY A 13 -6.03 10.21 11.58
N VAL A 14 -4.77 10.08 11.16
CA VAL A 14 -4.12 8.79 10.89
C VAL A 14 -3.11 8.47 12.00
N SER A 15 -3.44 7.47 12.83
CA SER A 15 -2.53 6.91 13.84
C SER A 15 -1.72 5.75 13.28
N PRO A 16 -0.55 5.41 13.86
CA PRO A 16 0.17 4.17 13.53
C PRO A 16 -0.73 2.92 13.61
N ASP A 17 -1.59 2.83 14.61
CA ASP A 17 -2.52 1.70 14.77
C ASP A 17 -3.55 1.61 13.66
N SER A 18 -4.03 2.75 13.13
CA SER A 18 -4.93 2.77 11.99
C SER A 18 -4.26 2.16 10.76
N VAL A 19 -3.03 2.60 10.47
CA VAL A 19 -2.23 2.10 9.33
C VAL A 19 -1.98 0.60 9.48
N LYS A 20 -1.53 0.17 10.66
CA LYS A 20 -1.32 -1.25 10.97
C LYS A 20 -2.60 -2.07 10.83
N ALA A 21 -3.75 -1.52 11.22
CA ALA A 21 -5.04 -2.18 11.05
C ALA A 21 -5.43 -2.33 9.57
N TRP A 22 -5.19 -1.32 8.74
CA TRP A 22 -5.47 -1.37 7.29
C TRP A 22 -4.59 -2.40 6.57
N VAL A 23 -3.27 -2.38 6.83
CA VAL A 23 -2.35 -3.38 6.26
C VAL A 23 -2.73 -4.78 6.72
N ARG A 24 -2.98 -4.98 8.02
CA ARG A 24 -3.39 -6.29 8.57
C ARG A 24 -4.69 -6.80 7.98
N ARG A 25 -5.68 -5.93 7.79
CA ARG A 25 -6.94 -6.31 7.12
C ARG A 25 -6.65 -6.75 5.70
N THR A 26 -5.89 -5.95 4.95
CA THR A 26 -5.56 -6.22 3.54
C THR A 26 -4.85 -7.57 3.37
N CYS A 27 -3.77 -7.81 4.12
CA CYS A 27 -3.05 -9.09 4.08
C CYS A 27 -3.99 -10.28 4.38
N ARG A 28 -4.85 -10.16 5.41
CA ARG A 28 -5.74 -11.24 5.80
C ARG A 28 -6.79 -11.56 4.73
N GLU A 29 -7.42 -10.54 4.14
CA GLU A 29 -8.42 -10.75 3.08
C GLU A 29 -7.76 -11.23 1.77
N ALA A 30 -6.50 -10.88 1.53
CA ALA A 30 -5.69 -11.41 0.44
C ALA A 30 -5.20 -12.87 0.65
N GLY A 31 -5.46 -13.48 1.81
CA GLY A 31 -5.11 -14.86 2.12
C GLY A 31 -3.71 -15.06 2.73
N GLU A 32 -2.99 -13.97 3.01
CA GLU A 32 -1.65 -14.03 3.59
C GLU A 32 -1.68 -14.40 5.08
N ARG A 33 -0.67 -15.18 5.50
CA ARG A 33 -0.52 -15.66 6.88
C ARG A 33 0.92 -15.48 7.36
N GLY A 34 1.07 -15.44 8.69
CA GLY A 34 2.37 -15.34 9.34
C GLY A 34 2.72 -13.93 9.80
N ASP A 35 4.02 -13.71 10.01
CA ASP A 35 4.58 -12.43 10.39
C ASP A 35 4.99 -11.65 9.15
N LEU A 36 4.37 -10.49 8.93
CA LEU A 36 4.55 -9.66 7.75
C LEU A 36 5.08 -8.29 8.14
N ARG A 37 5.92 -7.71 7.29
CA ARG A 37 6.40 -6.34 7.39
C ARG A 37 6.06 -5.58 6.11
N VAL A 38 5.67 -4.32 6.26
CA VAL A 38 5.48 -3.35 5.17
C VAL A 38 6.12 -2.03 5.59
N ASP A 39 6.87 -1.41 4.69
CA ASP A 39 7.43 -0.08 4.89
C ASP A 39 6.54 0.95 4.16
N ILE A 40 6.23 2.08 4.80
CA ILE A 40 5.38 3.13 4.23
C ILE A 40 6.08 4.47 4.33
N ALA A 41 6.39 5.08 3.18
CA ALA A 41 6.98 6.40 3.10
C ALA A 41 5.94 7.43 2.60
N VAL A 42 5.74 8.49 3.37
CA VAL A 42 4.91 9.63 2.95
C VAL A 42 5.79 10.78 2.51
N THR A 43 5.57 11.21 1.28
CA THR A 43 6.41 12.17 0.57
C THR A 43 5.60 13.25 -0.16
N ASP A 44 6.26 14.03 -1.00
CA ASP A 44 5.68 15.06 -1.85
C ASP A 44 5.66 14.68 -3.35
N ASP A 45 5.06 15.55 -4.16
CA ASP A 45 4.90 15.36 -5.60
C ASP A 45 6.23 15.31 -6.36
N THR A 46 7.23 16.05 -5.88
CA THR A 46 8.54 16.13 -6.52
C THR A 46 9.28 14.81 -6.36
N ALA A 47 9.29 14.28 -5.13
CA ALA A 47 9.91 13.02 -4.81
C ALA A 47 9.23 11.84 -5.52
N ILE A 48 7.90 11.75 -5.48
CA ILE A 48 7.19 10.63 -6.12
C ILE A 48 7.27 10.69 -7.66
N ARG A 49 7.27 11.88 -8.27
CA ARG A 49 7.50 12.03 -9.72
C ARG A 49 8.89 11.54 -10.11
N ARG A 50 9.92 11.87 -9.32
CA ARG A 50 11.28 11.36 -9.54
C ARG A 50 11.31 9.83 -9.48
N LEU A 51 10.68 9.23 -8.47
CA LEU A 51 10.60 7.78 -8.35
C LEU A 51 9.84 7.14 -9.53
N ASN A 52 8.71 7.73 -9.93
CA ASN A 52 7.92 7.25 -11.06
C ASN A 52 8.73 7.28 -12.37
N ARG A 53 9.51 8.35 -12.59
CA ARG A 53 10.44 8.42 -13.73
C ARG A 53 11.54 7.37 -13.64
N THR A 54 12.17 7.22 -12.48
CA THR A 54 13.30 6.30 -12.29
C THR A 54 12.89 4.84 -12.48
N TYR A 55 11.78 4.41 -11.89
CA TYR A 55 11.41 2.99 -11.83
C TYR A 55 10.38 2.57 -12.89
N ARG A 56 9.56 3.49 -13.39
CA ARG A 56 8.53 3.18 -14.42
C ARG A 56 8.81 3.87 -15.76
N GLY A 57 9.82 4.75 -15.85
CA GLY A 57 10.06 5.56 -17.05
C GLY A 57 9.01 6.65 -17.27
N ILE A 58 8.16 6.93 -16.28
CA ILE A 58 7.03 7.85 -16.43
C ILE A 58 7.32 9.15 -15.67
N ASP A 59 7.65 10.23 -16.38
CA ASP A 59 7.89 11.55 -15.78
C ASP A 59 6.59 12.31 -15.46
N ARG A 60 5.72 11.70 -14.65
CA ARG A 60 4.49 12.32 -14.12
C ARG A 60 4.35 12.06 -12.63
N THR A 61 3.71 12.98 -11.93
CA THR A 61 3.33 12.77 -10.53
C THR A 61 2.23 11.71 -10.43
N THR A 62 2.33 10.83 -9.44
CA THR A 62 1.31 9.83 -9.07
C THR A 62 1.01 9.96 -7.58
N ASP A 63 -0.03 9.29 -7.12
CA ASP A 63 -0.50 9.27 -5.73
C ASP A 63 0.23 8.21 -4.90
N VAL A 64 0.45 7.03 -5.46
CA VAL A 64 1.12 5.90 -4.79
C VAL A 64 2.01 5.12 -5.75
N LEU A 65 3.12 4.61 -5.23
CA LEU A 65 3.97 3.58 -5.85
C LEU A 65 4.19 2.46 -4.85
N SER A 66 4.20 1.22 -5.33
CA SER A 66 4.53 0.03 -4.54
C SER A 66 5.77 -0.63 -5.09
N PHE A 67 6.71 -0.94 -4.20
CA PHE A 67 7.98 -1.58 -4.49
C PHE A 67 8.03 -2.92 -3.74
N PRO A 68 7.57 -4.03 -4.35
CA PRO A 68 7.63 -5.34 -3.73
C PRO A 68 9.08 -5.73 -3.44
N TYR A 69 9.32 -6.39 -2.31
CA TYR A 69 10.61 -7.01 -2.05
C TYR A 69 10.68 -8.32 -2.84
N ASP A 70 11.67 -8.45 -3.71
CA ASP A 70 11.85 -9.63 -4.55
C ASP A 70 12.52 -10.72 -3.70
N GLU A 71 11.72 -11.59 -3.08
CA GLU A 71 12.22 -12.81 -2.47
C GLU A 71 12.56 -13.78 -3.60
N GLY A 72 13.79 -13.70 -4.12
CA GLY A 72 14.32 -14.72 -5.02
C GLY A 72 14.15 -16.13 -4.41
N PRO A 73 14.07 -17.18 -5.23
CA PRO A 73 13.76 -18.56 -4.80
C PRO A 73 14.70 -19.11 -3.70
N GLU A 74 15.84 -18.47 -3.46
CA GLU A 74 16.83 -18.83 -2.46
C GLU A 74 16.38 -18.56 -1.00
N PHE A 75 15.48 -17.59 -0.77
CA PHE A 75 14.95 -17.30 0.58
C PHE A 75 13.97 -18.37 1.09
N VAL A 76 13.46 -19.22 0.19
CA VAL A 76 12.59 -20.35 0.55
C VAL A 76 13.41 -21.50 1.17
N LEU A 77 14.75 -21.50 1.01
CA LEU A 77 15.62 -22.60 1.47
C LEU A 77 16.27 -22.34 2.84
N THR A 78 16.38 -21.08 3.28
CA THR A 78 16.74 -20.77 4.67
C THR A 78 15.47 -20.67 5.50
N GLY A 79 14.86 -21.82 5.77
CA GLY A 79 13.74 -21.97 6.68
C GLY A 79 14.10 -21.60 8.12
N GLU A 80 14.30 -20.31 8.40
CA GLU A 80 13.99 -19.80 9.73
C GLU A 80 12.47 -19.85 9.87
N ARG A 81 11.99 -20.99 10.35
CA ARG A 81 10.64 -21.16 10.89
C ARG A 81 10.49 -20.16 12.07
N GLY A 82 10.19 -18.90 11.75
CA GLY A 82 10.17 -17.78 12.70
C GLY A 82 10.43 -16.38 12.09
N GLY A 83 10.82 -16.26 10.82
CA GLY A 83 11.12 -14.97 10.19
C GLY A 83 9.88 -14.12 9.86
N THR A 84 9.99 -12.79 9.99
CA THR A 84 9.00 -11.84 9.46
C THR A 84 9.25 -11.65 7.96
N ARG A 85 8.30 -12.06 7.10
CA ARG A 85 8.34 -11.83 5.64
C ARG A 85 8.24 -10.33 5.34
N HIS A 86 9.13 -9.78 4.54
CA HIS A 86 9.09 -8.37 4.17
C HIS A 86 8.41 -8.20 2.81
N LEU A 87 7.23 -7.58 2.78
CA LEU A 87 6.45 -7.43 1.54
C LEU A 87 7.01 -6.32 0.63
N GLY A 88 7.69 -5.32 1.20
CA GLY A 88 8.26 -4.20 0.46
C GLY A 88 7.79 -2.84 0.96
N GLU A 89 7.88 -1.83 0.09
CA GLU A 89 7.67 -0.42 0.43
C GLU A 89 6.52 0.22 -0.38
N ILE A 90 5.67 0.99 0.30
CA ILE A 90 4.63 1.83 -0.31
C ILE A 90 5.03 3.29 -0.16
N VAL A 91 5.14 4.02 -1.26
CA VAL A 91 5.47 5.45 -1.28
C VAL A 91 4.24 6.25 -1.69
N ILE A 92 3.77 7.15 -0.83
CA ILE A 92 2.53 7.92 -1.01
C ILE A 92 2.81 9.42 -1.05
N SER A 93 2.30 10.12 -2.08
CA SER A 93 2.27 11.59 -2.09
C SER A 93 1.08 12.12 -1.31
N LEU A 94 1.35 12.74 -0.14
CA LEU A 94 0.29 13.38 0.65
C LEU A 94 -0.37 14.57 -0.07
N PRO A 95 0.35 15.43 -0.83
CA PRO A 95 -0.29 16.44 -1.66
C PRO A 95 -1.30 15.86 -2.66
N ARG A 96 -0.97 14.78 -3.38
CA ARG A 96 -1.93 14.13 -4.30
C ARG A 96 -3.14 13.56 -3.58
N VAL A 97 -2.93 12.85 -2.48
CA VAL A 97 -4.04 12.33 -1.65
C VAL A 97 -4.98 13.46 -1.22
N LYS A 98 -4.47 14.62 -0.83
CA LYS A 98 -5.31 15.78 -0.46
C LYS A 98 -6.10 16.33 -1.64
N VAL A 99 -5.51 16.38 -2.84
CA VAL A 99 -6.19 16.84 -4.05
C VAL A 99 -7.30 15.88 -4.44
N GLN A 100 -7.04 14.57 -4.44
CA GLN A 100 -8.02 13.53 -4.74
C GLN A 100 -9.17 13.51 -3.72
N ALA A 101 -8.83 13.52 -2.42
CA ALA A 101 -9.83 13.59 -1.36
C ALA A 101 -10.79 14.78 -1.55
N ARG A 102 -10.27 15.96 -1.88
CA ARG A 102 -11.09 17.15 -2.16
C ARG A 102 -11.95 16.99 -3.41
N ARG A 103 -11.36 16.51 -4.51
CA ARG A 103 -12.06 16.29 -5.79
C ARG A 103 -13.24 15.34 -5.61
N ASP A 104 -13.06 14.30 -4.82
CA ASP A 104 -14.02 13.21 -4.67
C ASP A 104 -14.92 13.38 -3.42
N GLY A 105 -14.82 14.50 -2.71
CA GLY A 105 -15.62 14.78 -1.52
C GLY A 105 -15.32 13.86 -0.32
N ARG A 106 -14.15 13.21 -0.30
CA ARG A 106 -13.72 12.24 0.72
C ARG A 106 -12.86 12.88 1.81
N ARG A 107 -12.80 12.26 2.99
CA ARG A 107 -11.85 12.67 4.04
C ARG A 107 -10.43 12.29 3.60
N VAL A 108 -9.45 13.13 3.88
CA VAL A 108 -8.02 12.84 3.58
C VAL A 108 -7.56 11.53 4.22
N ARG A 109 -8.08 11.19 5.41
CA ARG A 109 -7.83 9.91 6.07
C ARG A 109 -8.26 8.72 5.21
N ASP A 110 -9.44 8.82 4.60
CA ASP A 110 -10.07 7.73 3.86
C ASP A 110 -9.38 7.52 2.52
N GLU A 111 -9.02 8.62 1.83
CA GLU A 111 -8.20 8.56 0.62
C GLU A 111 -6.80 7.98 0.92
N PHE A 112 -6.20 8.38 2.04
CA PHE A 112 -4.91 7.83 2.46
C PHE A 112 -5.01 6.33 2.78
N ALA A 113 -6.11 5.89 3.41
CA ALA A 113 -6.35 4.49 3.68
C ALA A 113 -6.54 3.67 2.39
N LEU A 114 -7.24 4.23 1.40
CA LEU A 114 -7.31 3.67 0.04
C LEU A 114 -5.92 3.46 -0.56
N MET A 115 -5.02 4.44 -0.48
CA MET A 115 -3.64 4.29 -0.97
C MET A 115 -2.86 3.20 -0.23
N VAL A 116 -3.04 3.07 1.08
CA VAL A 116 -2.39 2.01 1.87
C VAL A 116 -2.92 0.62 1.48
N VAL A 117 -4.25 0.46 1.35
CA VAL A 117 -4.87 -0.81 0.93
C VAL A 117 -4.43 -1.16 -0.49
N HIS A 118 -4.58 -0.23 -1.43
CA HIS A 118 -4.19 -0.39 -2.82
C HIS A 118 -2.70 -0.76 -2.96
N GLY A 119 -1.84 0.01 -2.28
CA GLY A 119 -0.41 -0.25 -2.29
C GLY A 119 -0.04 -1.61 -1.70
N THR A 120 -0.70 -2.03 -0.63
CA THR A 120 -0.49 -3.35 -0.01
C THR A 120 -0.93 -4.48 -0.94
N LEU A 121 -2.04 -4.34 -1.67
CA LEU A 121 -2.48 -5.33 -2.66
C LEU A 121 -1.43 -5.51 -3.77
N HIS A 122 -0.85 -4.42 -4.27
CA HIS A 122 0.28 -4.48 -5.21
C HIS A 122 1.50 -5.21 -4.65
N LEU A 123 1.87 -4.97 -3.37
CA LEU A 123 2.96 -5.72 -2.72
C LEU A 123 2.66 -7.22 -2.59
N LEU A 124 1.39 -7.62 -2.64
CA LEU A 124 0.95 -9.02 -2.58
C LEU A 124 0.76 -9.65 -3.97
N GLY A 125 1.14 -8.94 -5.04
CA GLY A 125 1.08 -9.44 -6.42
C GLY A 125 -0.30 -9.32 -7.06
N PHE A 126 -1.23 -8.56 -6.48
CA PHE A 126 -2.45 -8.15 -7.20
C PHE A 126 -2.12 -6.97 -8.08
N ASP A 127 -2.56 -7.00 -9.33
CA ASP A 127 -2.40 -5.91 -10.28
C ASP A 127 -3.74 -5.57 -10.94
N HIS A 128 -3.75 -4.55 -11.79
CA HIS A 128 -4.92 -4.09 -12.53
C HIS A 128 -4.54 -3.69 -13.98
N GLU A 129 -3.57 -4.39 -14.59
CA GLU A 129 -3.18 -4.16 -15.99
C GLU A 129 -4.15 -4.79 -17.01
N THR A 130 -4.83 -5.87 -16.64
CA THR A 130 -5.89 -6.50 -17.44
C THR A 130 -7.24 -6.28 -16.78
N GLU A 131 -8.33 -6.30 -17.57
CA GLU A 131 -9.67 -6.14 -17.00
C GLU A 131 -10.03 -7.23 -15.98
N SER A 132 -9.53 -8.46 -16.15
CA SER A 132 -9.74 -9.55 -15.20
C SER A 132 -9.05 -9.29 -13.87
N ASP A 133 -7.81 -8.81 -13.92
CA ASP A 133 -7.03 -8.51 -12.72
C ASP A 133 -7.59 -7.29 -12.01
N GLU A 134 -7.95 -6.25 -12.77
CA GLU A 134 -8.61 -5.05 -12.25
C GLU A 134 -9.90 -5.41 -11.51
N ARG A 135 -10.80 -6.18 -12.12
CA ARG A 135 -12.05 -6.61 -11.46
C ARG A 135 -11.78 -7.35 -10.15
N ARG A 136 -10.79 -8.25 -10.15
CA ARG A 136 -10.43 -9.04 -8.96
C ARG A 136 -9.86 -8.15 -7.86
N MET A 137 -8.87 -7.33 -8.19
CA MET A 137 -8.21 -6.44 -7.23
C MET A 137 -9.17 -5.40 -6.68
N PHE A 138 -9.99 -4.77 -7.53
CA PHE A 138 -10.88 -3.69 -7.12
C PHE A 138 -12.05 -4.21 -6.31
N SER A 139 -12.59 -5.39 -6.62
CA SER A 139 -13.59 -6.05 -5.78
C SER A 139 -13.05 -6.29 -4.36
N LEU A 140 -11.87 -6.89 -4.26
CA LEU A 140 -11.23 -7.16 -2.97
C LEU A 140 -10.91 -5.85 -2.21
N GLN A 141 -10.40 -4.84 -2.91
CA GLN A 141 -10.14 -3.51 -2.35
C GLN A 141 -11.42 -2.90 -1.77
N GLN A 142 -12.54 -2.97 -2.49
CA GLN A 142 -13.81 -2.44 -2.05
C GLN A 142 -14.30 -3.18 -0.79
N ASP A 143 -14.25 -4.51 -0.77
CA ASP A 143 -14.64 -5.33 0.39
C ASP A 143 -13.80 -5.00 1.63
N ILE A 144 -12.49 -4.82 1.46
CA ILE A 144 -11.57 -4.41 2.54
C ILE A 144 -11.96 -3.04 3.08
N LEU A 145 -12.20 -2.05 2.22
CA LEU A 145 -12.51 -0.68 2.62
C LEU A 145 -13.87 -0.55 3.30
N MET A 146 -14.89 -1.26 2.81
CA MET A 146 -16.20 -1.36 3.49
C MET A 146 -16.04 -2.02 4.86
N GLY A 147 -15.29 -3.13 4.94
CA GLY A 147 -15.01 -3.82 6.20
C GLY A 147 -14.19 -3.01 7.22
N LEU A 148 -13.59 -1.90 6.80
CA LEU A 148 -12.86 -0.94 7.64
C LEU A 148 -13.70 0.32 7.96
N GLY A 149 -14.91 0.45 7.40
CA GLY A 149 -15.77 1.63 7.55
C GLY A 149 -15.17 2.89 6.90
N ILE A 150 -14.44 2.70 5.80
CA ILE A 150 -13.82 3.79 5.02
C ILE A 150 -14.70 4.18 3.84
N LEU A 151 -15.31 3.18 3.20
CA LEU A 151 -16.36 3.31 2.20
C LEU A 151 -17.72 2.97 2.80
#